data_AF-A0A8S3H851-F1
#
_entry.id   AF-A0A8S3H851-F1
#
_cell.length_a   1.000
_cell.length_b   1.000
_cell.length_c   1.000
_cell.angle_alpha   90.00
_cell.angle_beta   90.00
_cell.angle_gamma   90.00
#
_symmetry.space_group_name_H-M   'P 1'
#
loop_
_entity.id
_entity.type
_entity.pdbx_description
1 polymer ?
#
loop_
_entity_poly.entity_id
_entity_poly.type
_entity_poly.pdbx_seq_one_letter_code
_entity_poly.pdbx_strand_id
1 'polypeptide(L)'
;LLESVIPGDNLSLSSIRTIRVLRPLRAINRVPSMRILVMLLLDTFPMLGNVLLLCCFVFFIFGIVGVQLWKGLLRHRCFMQFNTTNILDQALFESFQLPAYYIPRDQDSFVCSFPESNGMTKCSDVPKLRKGNMTCELDFHMYNEQLLNNPHKPINGCINWNQYYTFCNASDHNPYSGSISFDHIGLAWIAIFQVY
;
A
#
# COMPACT_ATOMS: atom_id res chain seq x y z
N LEU A 1 13.48 -30.41 31.22
CA LEU A 1 14.24 -31.06 30.11
C LEU A 1 14.08 -30.37 28.74
N LEU A 2 13.23 -29.34 28.58
CA LEU A 2 13.21 -28.49 27.37
C LEU A 2 13.91 -27.12 27.56
N GLU A 3 14.31 -26.76 28.78
CA GLU A 3 14.91 -25.46 29.11
C GLU A 3 16.43 -25.38 28.85
N SER A 4 17.11 -26.49 28.52
CA SER A 4 18.58 -26.52 28.42
C SER A 4 19.12 -26.45 26.99
N VAL A 5 18.28 -26.20 25.97
CA VAL A 5 18.68 -26.32 24.54
C VAL A 5 18.71 -24.97 23.80
N ILE A 6 18.37 -23.84 24.42
CA ILE A 6 18.35 -22.54 23.71
C ILE A 6 19.33 -21.56 24.38
N PRO A 7 20.58 -21.48 23.90
CA PRO A 7 21.47 -20.35 24.18
C PRO A 7 21.19 -19.25 23.15
N GLY A 8 20.71 -18.09 23.60
CA GLY A 8 20.48 -16.95 22.72
C GLY A 8 19.57 -15.88 23.32
N ASP A 9 20.22 -14.91 23.96
CA ASP A 9 19.76 -13.60 24.44
C ASP A 9 18.35 -13.10 24.03
N ASN A 10 17.58 -12.72 25.06
CA ASN A 10 16.50 -11.72 25.05
C ASN A 10 15.21 -11.97 24.23
N LEU A 11 15.09 -13.04 23.43
CA LEU A 11 13.91 -13.25 22.57
C LEU A 11 12.78 -14.13 23.15
N SER A 12 12.85 -14.58 24.41
CA SER A 12 11.98 -15.68 24.87
C SER A 12 11.13 -15.42 26.12
N LEU A 13 11.15 -14.24 26.74
CA LEU A 13 10.33 -13.97 27.95
C LEU A 13 8.91 -13.46 27.66
N SER A 14 8.68 -12.79 26.52
CA SER A 14 7.35 -12.28 26.14
C SER A 14 6.48 -13.37 25.50
N SER A 15 7.04 -14.13 24.54
CA SER A 15 6.33 -15.21 23.83
C SER A 15 5.88 -16.36 24.74
N ILE A 16 6.67 -16.70 25.78
CA ILE A 16 6.32 -17.70 26.79
C ILE A 16 5.15 -17.24 27.68
N ARG A 17 4.96 -15.93 27.88
CA ARG A 17 3.79 -15.40 28.62
C ARG A 17 2.50 -15.61 27.84
N THR A 18 2.53 -15.55 26.51
CA THR A 18 1.38 -15.80 25.64
C THR A 18 0.87 -17.25 25.75
N ILE A 19 1.75 -18.22 26.00
CA ILE A 19 1.35 -19.63 26.22
C ILE A 19 0.43 -19.77 27.45
N ARG A 20 0.51 -18.86 28.43
CA ARG A 20 -0.38 -18.87 29.59
C ARG A 20 -1.83 -18.53 29.23
N VAL A 21 -2.07 -17.87 28.10
CA VAL A 21 -3.42 -17.60 27.55
C VAL A 21 -4.11 -18.90 27.07
N LEU A 22 -3.35 -19.97 26.80
CA LEU A 22 -3.87 -21.30 26.44
C LEU A 22 -4.28 -22.15 27.67
N ARG A 23 -4.02 -21.70 28.90
CA ARG A 23 -4.44 -22.43 30.13
C ARG A 23 -5.95 -22.71 30.24
N PRO A 24 -6.88 -21.87 29.74
CA PRO A 24 -8.31 -22.17 29.72
C PRO A 24 -8.67 -23.43 28.93
N LEU A 25 -7.89 -23.78 27.88
CA LEU A 25 -8.08 -25.04 27.13
C LEU A 25 -7.78 -26.28 27.99
N ARG A 26 -6.87 -26.17 28.98
CA ARG A 26 -6.66 -27.21 30.00
C ARG A 26 -7.81 -27.28 31.01
N ALA A 27 -8.48 -26.16 31.30
CA ALA A 27 -9.66 -26.12 32.17
C ALA A 27 -10.91 -26.71 31.51
N ILE A 28 -11.04 -26.60 30.17
CA ILE A 28 -12.11 -27.23 29.38
C ILE A 28 -12.13 -28.77 29.53
N ASN A 29 -10.96 -29.40 29.66
CA ASN A 29 -10.86 -30.85 29.90
C ASN A 29 -11.30 -31.29 31.31
N ARG A 30 -11.54 -30.34 32.24
CA ARG A 30 -12.05 -30.64 33.59
C ARG A 30 -13.58 -30.67 33.68
N VAL A 31 -14.30 -30.08 32.71
CA VAL A 31 -15.77 -29.98 32.74
C VAL A 31 -16.36 -30.81 31.59
N PRO A 32 -17.00 -31.96 31.86
CA PRO A 32 -17.45 -32.90 30.84
C PRO A 32 -18.46 -32.28 29.85
N SER A 33 -19.29 -31.32 30.27
CA SER A 33 -20.26 -30.64 29.40
C SER A 33 -19.61 -29.71 28.35
N MET A 34 -18.50 -29.04 28.68
CA MET A 34 -17.74 -28.20 27.74
C MET A 34 -17.00 -29.04 26.70
N ARG A 35 -16.50 -30.22 27.13
CA ARG A 35 -15.81 -31.17 26.24
C ARG A 35 -16.74 -31.73 25.16
N ILE A 36 -18.00 -32.03 25.48
CA ILE A 36 -18.98 -32.52 24.51
C ILE A 36 -19.20 -31.49 23.40
N LEU A 37 -19.33 -30.20 23.73
CA LEU A 37 -19.49 -29.12 22.75
C LEU A 37 -18.27 -29.00 21.81
N VAL A 38 -17.05 -29.04 22.36
CA VAL A 38 -15.82 -28.99 21.55
C VAL A 38 -15.66 -30.22 20.66
N MET A 39 -16.01 -31.40 21.16
CA MET A 39 -15.98 -32.63 20.35
C MET A 39 -17.01 -32.59 19.22
N LEU A 40 -18.23 -32.13 19.49
CA LEU A 40 -19.25 -31.92 18.44
C LEU A 40 -18.77 -30.91 17.38
N LEU A 41 -18.08 -29.85 17.79
CA LEU A 41 -17.48 -28.88 16.87
C LEU A 41 -16.37 -29.55 16.03
N LEU A 42 -15.46 -30.29 16.67
CA LEU A 42 -14.40 -31.10 16.04
C LEU A 42 -14.94 -32.16 15.06
N ASP A 43 -16.09 -32.76 15.34
CA ASP A 43 -16.75 -33.74 14.45
C ASP A 43 -17.33 -33.08 13.19
N THR A 44 -17.60 -31.77 13.20
CA THR A 44 -18.04 -31.04 11.99
C THR A 44 -16.89 -30.53 11.13
N PHE A 45 -15.68 -30.36 11.68
CA PHE A 45 -14.49 -29.97 10.89
C PHE A 45 -14.14 -30.89 9.72
N PRO A 46 -14.25 -32.24 9.79
CA PRO A 46 -13.95 -33.10 8.64
C PRO A 46 -14.90 -32.85 7.47
N MET A 47 -16.18 -32.53 7.72
CA MET A 47 -17.11 -32.11 6.67
C MET A 47 -16.75 -30.71 6.13
N LEU A 48 -16.31 -29.80 7.01
CA LEU A 48 -15.82 -28.48 6.62
C LEU A 48 -14.53 -28.55 5.78
N GLY A 49 -13.71 -29.57 5.99
CA GLY A 49 -12.44 -29.79 5.29
C GLY A 49 -12.60 -29.92 3.78
N ASN A 50 -13.67 -30.56 3.31
CA ASN A 50 -13.98 -30.66 1.88
C ASN A 50 -14.26 -29.29 1.25
N VAL A 51 -15.02 -28.45 1.95
CA VAL A 51 -15.32 -27.07 1.52
C VAL A 51 -14.06 -26.22 1.57
N LEU A 52 -13.27 -26.36 2.64
CA LEU A 52 -12.00 -25.65 2.78
C LEU A 52 -11.02 -26.02 1.66
N LEU A 53 -10.93 -27.29 1.27
CA LEU A 53 -10.12 -27.75 0.15
C LEU A 53 -10.55 -27.09 -1.15
N LEU A 54 -11.87 -27.04 -1.41
CA LEU A 54 -12.42 -26.35 -2.58
C LEU A 54 -12.09 -24.84 -2.55
N CYS A 55 -12.24 -24.17 -1.40
CA CYS A 55 -11.86 -22.78 -1.23
C CYS A 55 -10.36 -22.54 -1.47
N CYS A 56 -9.49 -23.40 -0.93
CA CYS A 56 -8.04 -23.33 -1.17
C CYS A 56 -7.70 -23.51 -2.65
N PHE A 57 -8.37 -24.43 -3.35
CA PHE A 57 -8.17 -24.61 -4.79
C PHE A 57 -8.56 -23.36 -5.58
N VAL A 58 -9.71 -22.77 -5.26
CA VAL A 58 -10.18 -21.52 -5.88
C VAL A 58 -9.20 -20.37 -5.62
N PHE A 59 -8.75 -20.17 -4.38
CA PHE A 59 -7.75 -19.14 -4.05
C PHE A 59 -6.40 -19.39 -4.71
N PHE A 60 -6.00 -20.65 -4.93
CA PHE A 60 -4.76 -20.96 -5.63
C PHE A 60 -4.83 -20.53 -7.11
N ILE A 61 -5.92 -20.86 -7.82
CA ILE A 61 -6.10 -20.48 -9.22
C ILE A 61 -6.14 -18.96 -9.37
N PHE A 62 -7.00 -18.28 -8.61
CA PHE A 62 -7.09 -16.82 -8.67
C PHE A 62 -5.81 -16.13 -8.19
N GLY A 63 -5.11 -16.72 -7.21
CA GLY A 63 -3.83 -16.21 -6.74
C GLY A 63 -2.75 -16.24 -7.84
N ILE A 64 -2.61 -17.35 -8.57
CA ILE A 64 -1.64 -17.44 -9.67
C ILE A 64 -1.99 -16.47 -10.79
N VAL A 65 -3.25 -16.46 -11.23
CA VAL A 65 -3.72 -15.53 -12.25
C VAL A 65 -3.45 -14.10 -11.80
N GLY A 66 -3.75 -13.77 -10.53
CA GLY A 66 -3.52 -12.46 -9.96
C GLY A 66 -2.06 -12.01 -10.00
N VAL A 67 -1.14 -12.89 -9.57
CA VAL A 67 0.30 -12.61 -9.62
C VAL A 67 0.75 -12.42 -11.07
N GLN A 68 0.30 -13.25 -12.01
CA GLN A 68 0.76 -13.13 -13.40
C GLN A 68 0.31 -11.84 -14.09
N LEU A 69 -0.89 -11.35 -13.79
CA LEU A 69 -1.40 -10.12 -14.40
C LEU A 69 -0.90 -8.84 -13.70
N TRP A 70 -0.82 -8.82 -12.37
CA TRP A 70 -0.65 -7.58 -11.59
C TRP A 70 0.65 -7.49 -10.80
N LYS A 71 1.57 -8.45 -10.94
CA LYS A 71 2.87 -8.40 -10.26
C LYS A 71 3.60 -7.10 -10.57
N GLY A 72 3.94 -6.37 -9.51
CA GLY A 72 4.67 -5.12 -9.60
C GLY A 72 3.94 -3.95 -10.26
N LEU A 73 2.68 -4.07 -10.66
CA LEU A 73 1.93 -2.94 -11.25
C LEU A 73 1.37 -1.99 -10.18
N LEU A 74 0.99 -2.52 -9.01
CA LEU A 74 0.40 -1.72 -7.93
C LEU A 74 1.36 -0.71 -7.30
N ARG A 75 2.67 -0.88 -7.50
CA ARG A 75 3.71 0.05 -7.01
C ARG A 75 3.94 1.26 -7.94
N HIS A 76 3.28 1.33 -9.09
CA HIS A 76 3.51 2.42 -10.05
C HIS A 76 2.95 3.76 -9.55
N ARG A 77 3.74 4.83 -9.68
CA ARG A 77 3.42 6.21 -9.27
C ARG A 77 3.86 7.19 -10.36
N CYS A 78 3.27 8.38 -10.36
CA CYS A 78 3.68 9.45 -11.26
C CYS A 78 4.83 10.23 -10.65
N PHE A 79 6.02 10.10 -11.25
CA PHE A 79 7.22 10.82 -10.92
C PHE A 79 7.34 12.09 -11.76
N MET A 80 8.05 13.09 -11.24
CA MET A 80 8.43 14.24 -12.05
C MET A 80 9.53 13.85 -13.02
N GLN A 81 9.40 14.29 -14.27
CA GLN A 81 10.43 14.11 -15.28
C GLN A 81 11.44 15.26 -15.19
N PHE A 82 12.46 15.10 -14.35
CA PHE A 82 13.58 16.04 -14.30
C PHE A 82 14.68 15.61 -15.27
N ASN A 83 15.10 16.52 -16.15
CA ASN A 83 16.34 16.34 -16.88
C ASN A 83 17.48 16.74 -15.94
N THR A 84 18.18 15.75 -15.38
CA THR A 84 19.28 15.90 -14.41
C THR A 84 20.48 16.73 -14.92
N THR A 85 20.47 17.13 -16.18
CA THR A 85 21.47 18.04 -16.77
C THR A 85 21.24 19.51 -16.43
N ASN A 86 20.04 19.89 -15.95
CA ASN A 86 19.69 21.28 -15.66
C ASN A 86 19.85 21.58 -14.17
N ILE A 87 20.83 22.41 -13.83
CA ILE A 87 21.12 22.84 -12.44
C ILE A 87 19.90 23.54 -11.80
N LEU A 88 19.08 24.22 -12.61
CA LEU A 88 17.84 24.86 -12.19
C LEU A 88 16.81 23.85 -11.66
N ASP A 89 16.67 22.69 -12.30
CA ASP A 89 15.70 21.66 -11.89
C ASP A 89 16.06 21.08 -10.51
N GLN A 90 17.36 20.89 -10.25
CA GLN A 90 17.88 20.45 -8.95
C GLN A 90 17.61 21.50 -7.85
N ALA A 91 17.84 22.78 -8.14
CA ALA A 91 17.62 23.87 -7.20
C ALA A 91 16.14 24.07 -6.84
N LEU A 92 15.23 23.83 -7.80
CA LEU A 92 13.78 23.88 -7.56
C LEU A 92 13.32 22.77 -6.61
N PHE A 93 13.91 21.57 -6.71
CA PHE A 93 13.57 20.46 -5.83
C PHE A 93 13.94 20.73 -4.37
N GLU A 94 15.14 21.27 -4.14
CA GLU A 94 15.62 21.61 -2.79
C GLU A 94 14.89 22.83 -2.19
N SER A 95 14.54 23.83 -3.00
CA SER A 95 13.89 25.05 -2.51
C SER A 95 12.40 24.87 -2.21
N PHE A 96 11.67 24.03 -2.96
CA PHE A 96 10.22 23.82 -2.78
C PHE A 96 9.87 22.53 -2.01
N GLN A 97 10.85 21.70 -1.68
CA GLN A 97 10.69 20.46 -0.90
C GLN A 97 9.58 19.54 -1.45
N LEU A 98 9.59 19.39 -2.78
CA LEU A 98 8.60 18.58 -3.50
C LEU A 98 8.90 17.09 -3.34
N PRO A 99 7.89 16.22 -3.21
CA PRO A 99 8.11 14.79 -3.22
C PRO A 99 8.50 14.30 -4.62
N ALA A 100 9.27 13.21 -4.71
CA ALA A 100 9.73 12.66 -5.99
C ALA A 100 8.57 12.15 -6.87
N TYR A 101 7.45 11.78 -6.26
CA TYR A 101 6.23 11.32 -6.93
C TYR A 101 4.97 11.95 -6.33
N TYR A 102 3.88 11.91 -7.08
CA TYR A 102 2.59 12.47 -6.67
C TYR A 102 2.00 11.70 -5.48
N ILE A 103 1.71 12.43 -4.40
CA ILE A 103 1.05 11.89 -3.20
C ILE A 103 -0.36 12.51 -3.11
N PRO A 104 -1.43 11.71 -3.26
CA PRO A 104 -2.80 12.19 -3.07
C PRO A 104 -3.06 12.63 -1.62
N ARG A 105 -3.93 13.62 -1.43
CA ARG A 105 -4.32 14.10 -0.08
C ARG A 105 -5.52 13.36 0.51
N ASP A 106 -6.46 12.96 -0.36
CA ASP A 106 -7.74 12.40 0.04
C ASP A 106 -7.88 10.90 -0.29
N GLN A 107 -6.91 10.32 -1.00
CA GLN A 107 -6.87 8.90 -1.38
C GLN A 107 -5.63 8.23 -0.81
N ASP A 108 -5.72 6.92 -0.56
CA ASP A 108 -4.60 6.13 -0.01
C ASP A 108 -3.45 5.93 -1.00
N SER A 109 -3.72 5.91 -2.31
CA SER A 109 -2.68 5.86 -3.35
C SER A 109 -3.22 6.21 -4.74
N PHE A 110 -2.38 6.86 -5.56
CA PHE A 110 -2.64 7.09 -6.98
C PHE A 110 -1.72 6.16 -7.80
N VAL A 111 -2.31 5.09 -8.35
CA VAL A 111 -1.59 4.12 -9.19
C VAL A 111 -1.71 4.56 -10.64
N CYS A 112 -0.59 4.72 -11.32
CA CYS A 112 -0.58 5.09 -12.73
C CYS A 112 -0.41 3.87 -13.65
N SER A 113 -0.91 4.01 -14.87
CA SER A 113 -0.71 3.08 -15.98
C SER A 113 0.19 3.68 -17.04
N PHE A 114 0.81 2.81 -17.84
CA PHE A 114 1.63 3.24 -18.97
C PHE A 114 0.77 3.91 -20.05
N PRO A 115 1.32 4.88 -20.82
CA PRO A 115 0.56 5.58 -21.85
C PRO A 115 -0.07 4.65 -22.89
N GLU A 116 0.63 3.55 -23.21
CA GLU A 116 0.24 2.54 -24.20
C GLU A 116 -0.72 1.48 -23.66
N SER A 117 -0.87 1.38 -22.33
CA SER A 117 -1.77 0.38 -21.75
C SER A 117 -3.20 0.91 -21.60
N ASN A 118 -4.15 -0.01 -21.52
CA ASN A 118 -5.58 0.28 -21.33
C ASN A 118 -5.93 0.57 -19.85
N GLY A 119 -4.96 1.03 -19.05
CA GLY A 119 -5.22 1.37 -17.65
C GLY A 119 -6.13 2.60 -17.54
N MET A 120 -6.96 2.61 -16.50
CA MET A 120 -7.97 3.66 -16.29
C MET A 120 -7.39 4.98 -15.79
N THR A 121 -6.22 4.93 -15.16
CA THR A 121 -5.57 6.10 -14.53
C THR A 121 -4.22 6.34 -15.17
N LYS A 122 -4.05 7.49 -15.79
CA LYS A 122 -2.80 7.96 -16.39
C LYS A 122 -2.25 9.15 -15.60
N CYS A 123 -0.97 9.45 -15.75
CA CYS A 123 -0.38 10.63 -15.10
C CYS A 123 -0.96 11.96 -15.61
N SER A 124 -1.60 11.95 -16.79
CA SER A 124 -2.42 13.06 -17.27
C SER A 124 -3.65 13.35 -16.40
N ASP A 125 -4.12 12.37 -15.64
CA ASP A 125 -5.36 12.46 -14.85
C ASP A 125 -5.10 12.94 -13.42
N VAL A 126 -3.83 13.27 -13.10
CA VAL A 126 -3.46 13.81 -11.79
C VAL A 126 -4.19 15.15 -11.58
N PRO A 127 -4.98 15.29 -10.51
CA PRO A 127 -5.78 16.48 -10.29
C PRO A 127 -4.90 17.70 -10.00
N LYS A 128 -5.35 18.88 -10.45
CA LYS A 128 -4.69 20.16 -10.15
C LYS A 128 -4.53 20.35 -8.64
N LEU A 129 -3.42 20.95 -8.23
CA LEU A 129 -3.14 21.23 -6.82
C LEU A 129 -4.19 22.20 -6.26
N ARG A 130 -4.89 21.81 -5.20
CA ARG A 130 -5.78 22.71 -4.42
C ARG A 130 -5.11 23.20 -3.15
N LYS A 131 -5.30 24.44 -2.73
CA LYS A 131 -4.82 24.96 -1.44
C LYS A 131 -6.01 25.61 -0.72
N GLY A 132 -6.67 24.88 0.18
CA GLY A 132 -7.99 25.30 0.68
C GLY A 132 -9.02 25.35 -0.45
N ASN A 133 -9.75 26.45 -0.60
CA ASN A 133 -10.76 26.63 -1.66
C ASN A 133 -10.20 27.06 -3.02
N MET A 134 -8.92 27.44 -3.12
CA MET A 134 -8.30 27.87 -4.39
C MET A 134 -7.67 26.70 -5.15
N THR A 135 -7.86 26.67 -6.47
CA THR A 135 -7.19 25.76 -7.40
C THR A 135 -5.96 26.46 -7.96
N CYS A 136 -4.79 25.85 -7.85
CA CYS A 136 -3.57 26.35 -8.47
C CYS A 136 -3.62 26.09 -9.98
N GLU A 137 -3.39 27.12 -10.78
CA GLU A 137 -3.40 27.03 -12.25
C GLU A 137 -2.14 27.60 -12.90
N LEU A 138 -1.28 28.27 -12.12
CA LEU A 138 -0.10 28.93 -12.66
C LEU A 138 1.01 27.91 -12.91
N ASP A 139 1.76 28.14 -13.98
CA ASP A 139 3.04 27.46 -14.24
C ASP A 139 4.19 28.22 -13.55
N PHE A 140 5.33 27.55 -13.34
CA PHE A 140 6.49 28.15 -12.65
C PHE A 140 6.97 29.44 -13.34
N HIS A 141 7.09 29.43 -14.68
CA HIS A 141 7.52 30.61 -15.43
C HIS A 141 6.55 31.77 -15.28
N MET A 142 5.25 31.51 -15.41
CA MET A 142 4.21 32.52 -15.28
C MET A 142 4.18 33.14 -13.88
N TYR A 143 4.37 32.33 -12.85
CA TYR A 143 4.44 32.80 -11.47
C TYR A 143 5.65 33.71 -11.26
N ASN A 144 6.82 33.31 -11.77
CA ASN A 144 8.05 34.08 -11.63
C ASN A 144 7.99 35.40 -12.42
N GLU A 145 7.43 35.38 -13.63
CA GLU A 145 7.21 36.57 -14.45
C GLU A 145 6.27 37.57 -13.78
N GLN A 146 5.20 37.10 -13.12
CA GLN A 146 4.30 37.96 -12.34
C GLN A 146 4.99 38.60 -11.13
N LEU A 147 5.88 37.87 -10.47
CA LEU A 147 6.69 38.35 -9.35
C LEU A 147 7.66 39.46 -9.79
N LEU A 148 8.31 39.28 -10.94
CA LEU A 148 9.26 40.24 -11.50
C LEU A 148 8.57 41.53 -11.99
N ASN A 149 7.39 41.41 -12.61
CA ASN A 149 6.67 42.54 -13.17
C ASN A 149 5.97 43.41 -12.09
N ASN A 150 5.63 42.85 -10.93
CA ASN A 150 5.01 43.58 -9.82
C ASN A 150 5.49 43.07 -8.45
N PRO A 151 6.72 43.42 -8.01
CA PRO A 151 7.31 42.89 -6.78
C PRO A 151 6.58 43.33 -5.50
N HIS A 152 5.76 44.39 -5.56
CA HIS A 152 5.01 44.91 -4.41
C HIS A 152 3.55 44.42 -4.34
N LYS A 153 3.08 43.65 -5.35
CA LYS A 153 1.70 43.15 -5.37
C LYS A 153 1.66 41.68 -4.98
N PRO A 154 0.81 41.26 -4.04
CA PRO A 154 0.63 39.85 -3.74
C PRO A 154 0.08 39.14 -4.99
N ILE A 155 0.71 38.03 -5.39
CA ILE A 155 0.25 37.21 -6.50
C ILE A 155 -1.04 36.50 -6.08
N ASN A 156 -2.11 36.73 -6.82
CA ASN A 156 -3.37 36.01 -6.66
C ASN A 156 -3.29 34.67 -7.39
N GLY A 157 -2.57 33.72 -6.81
CA GLY A 157 -2.45 32.38 -7.38
C GLY A 157 -1.32 31.57 -6.76
N CYS A 158 -1.33 30.28 -7.05
CA CYS A 158 -0.27 29.36 -6.70
C CYS A 158 0.13 28.53 -7.91
N ILE A 159 1.37 28.04 -7.87
CA ILE A 159 1.92 27.15 -8.90
C ILE A 159 1.25 25.78 -8.79
N ASN A 160 0.81 25.23 -9.91
CA ASN A 160 0.28 23.88 -9.98
C ASN A 160 1.40 22.84 -10.13
N TRP A 161 2.11 22.54 -9.05
CA TRP A 161 3.20 21.55 -9.07
C TRP A 161 2.77 20.15 -9.54
N ASN A 162 1.48 19.81 -9.43
CA ASN A 162 0.97 18.52 -9.85
C ASN A 162 1.11 18.27 -11.36
N GLN A 163 1.21 19.32 -12.18
CA GLN A 163 1.33 19.19 -13.64
C GLN A 163 2.66 18.59 -14.11
N TYR A 164 3.69 18.59 -13.25
CA TYR A 164 5.03 18.09 -13.62
C TYR A 164 5.19 16.58 -13.38
N TYR A 165 4.25 15.91 -12.70
CA TYR A 165 4.28 14.46 -12.49
C TYR A 165 3.76 13.72 -13.73
N THR A 166 4.57 13.64 -14.78
CA THR A 166 4.16 13.08 -16.08
C THR A 166 4.68 11.66 -16.30
N PHE A 167 5.68 11.21 -15.55
CA PHE A 167 6.39 9.96 -15.81
C PHE A 167 5.91 8.83 -14.90
N CYS A 168 5.23 7.83 -15.46
CA CYS A 168 4.77 6.67 -14.69
C CYS A 168 5.90 5.65 -14.50
N ASN A 169 6.31 5.42 -13.25
CA ASN A 169 7.36 4.45 -12.93
C ASN A 169 7.05 3.71 -11.62
N ALA A 170 7.73 2.60 -11.38
CA ALA A 170 7.62 1.84 -10.16
C ALA A 170 8.27 2.53 -8.96
N SER A 171 7.54 2.61 -7.86
CA SER A 171 8.04 2.99 -6.53
C SER A 171 8.51 1.76 -5.74
N ASP A 172 9.18 2.01 -4.61
CA ASP A 172 9.69 0.98 -3.70
C ASP A 172 8.61 0.32 -2.87
N HIS A 173 7.48 1.02 -2.63
CA HIS A 173 6.44 0.58 -1.71
C HIS A 173 5.08 0.41 -2.41
N ASN A 174 4.42 -0.69 -2.09
CA ASN A 174 3.04 -0.97 -2.49
C ASN A 174 2.03 -0.12 -1.70
N PRO A 175 0.78 0.04 -2.20
CA PRO A 175 -0.30 0.71 -1.48
C PRO A 175 -0.55 0.10 -0.08
N TYR A 176 -1.22 0.87 0.79
CA TYR A 176 -1.61 0.43 2.14
C TYR A 176 -0.44 -0.12 2.98
N SER A 177 0.70 0.58 2.97
CA SER A 177 1.93 0.16 3.66
C SER A 177 2.41 -1.24 3.27
N GLY A 178 2.14 -1.66 2.03
CA GLY A 178 2.53 -2.96 1.50
C GLY A 178 1.59 -4.13 1.83
N SER A 179 0.46 -3.86 2.48
CA SER A 179 -0.51 -4.91 2.83
C SER A 179 -1.31 -5.44 1.63
N ILE A 180 -1.41 -4.67 0.54
CA ILE A 180 -2.13 -5.06 -0.69
C ILE A 180 -1.15 -5.06 -1.87
N SER A 181 -0.81 -6.24 -2.38
CA SER A 181 0.02 -6.41 -3.58
C SER A 181 -0.13 -7.80 -4.20
N PHE A 182 0.31 -7.95 -5.46
CA PHE A 182 0.35 -9.21 -6.20
C PHE A 182 1.79 -9.68 -6.49
N ASP A 183 2.75 -9.24 -5.68
CA ASP A 183 4.17 -9.56 -5.92
C ASP A 183 4.50 -11.02 -5.61
N HIS A 184 3.78 -11.60 -4.64
CA HIS A 184 3.88 -12.99 -4.22
C HIS A 184 2.50 -13.59 -3.93
N ILE A 185 2.40 -14.92 -4.01
CA ILE A 185 1.14 -15.65 -3.85
C ILE A 185 0.45 -15.41 -2.50
N GLY A 186 1.21 -15.26 -1.41
CA GLY A 186 0.65 -15.00 -0.08
C GLY A 186 -0.04 -13.64 0.04
N LEU A 187 0.55 -12.60 -0.54
CA LEU A 187 -0.05 -11.25 -0.57
C LEU A 187 -1.26 -11.20 -1.51
N ALA A 188 -1.20 -11.93 -2.63
CA ALA A 188 -2.34 -12.10 -3.52
C ALA A 188 -3.53 -12.76 -2.82
N TRP A 189 -3.29 -13.76 -1.96
CA TRP A 189 -4.36 -14.38 -1.16
C TRP A 189 -4.99 -13.44 -0.15
N ILE A 190 -4.19 -12.61 0.53
CA ILE A 190 -4.71 -11.60 1.46
C ILE A 190 -5.60 -10.60 0.70
N ALA A 191 -5.16 -10.13 -0.47
CA ALA A 191 -5.92 -9.22 -1.31
C ALA A 191 -7.22 -9.85 -1.82
N ILE A 192 -7.20 -11.12 -2.25
CA ILE A 192 -8.40 -11.83 -2.72
C ILE A 192 -9.37 -12.08 -1.56
N PHE A 193 -8.87 -12.46 -0.39
CA PHE A 193 -9.70 -12.72 0.78
C PHE A 193 -10.41 -11.45 1.27
N GLN A 194 -9.82 -10.28 1.12
CA GLN A 194 -10.49 -9.01 1.48
C GLN A 194 -11.72 -8.72 0.60
N VAL A 195 -11.81 -9.32 -0.60
CA VAL A 195 -12.92 -9.12 -1.55
C VAL A 195 -14.05 -10.13 -1.35
N TYR A 196 -13.75 -11.29 -0.75
CA TYR A 196 -14.72 -12.38 -0.48
C TYR A 196 -15.25 -12.30 0.95
#